data_AF-A0AAD1T2F8-F1
#
_entry.id   AF-A0AAD1T2F8-F1
#
_cell.length_a   1.000
_cell.length_b   1.000
_cell.length_c   1.000
_cell.angle_alpha   90.00
_cell.angle_beta   90.00
_cell.angle_gamma   90.00
#
_symmetry.space_group_name_H-M   'P 1'
#
loop_
_entity.id
_entity.type
_entity.pdbx_description
1 polymer ?
#
loop_
_entity_poly.entity_id
_entity_poly.type
_entity_poly.pdbx_seq_one_letter_code
_entity_poly.pdbx_strand_id
1 'polypeptide(L)'
;MEGFNHLTEEVEKRLHSQEQSHLELVDTVKMLQRQVNQQGEKLADAEDRSRRNNLRIRGIPDNIDVVELANYAQKMLKAVKPVVSNSDLLLDRIHRLPKPSNAPAAEPKDVKVRFQYYHIKEEFLSAVCTTGVSGDYNEIKVFKDFSAHTMRRHREFQSFTAELRAFPH
;
A
#
# COMPACT_ATOMS: atom_id res chain seq x y z
N MET A 1 16.00 -4.86 -67.98
CA MET A 1 14.76 -4.51 -67.26
C MET A 1 14.27 -5.65 -66.36
N GLU A 2 14.31 -6.92 -66.80
CA GLU A 2 13.79 -8.06 -66.02
C GLU A 2 14.47 -8.28 -64.65
N GLY A 3 15.80 -8.14 -64.54
CA GLY A 3 16.50 -8.33 -63.27
C GLY A 3 16.21 -7.26 -62.20
N PHE A 4 15.81 -6.06 -62.62
CA PHE A 4 15.40 -4.99 -61.69
C PHE A 4 14.02 -5.29 -61.10
N ASN A 5 13.08 -5.77 -61.93
CA ASN A 5 11.73 -6.15 -61.52
C ASN A 5 11.75 -7.33 -60.54
N HIS A 6 12.60 -8.34 -60.78
CA HIS A 6 12.74 -9.46 -59.85
C HIS A 6 13.26 -9.02 -58.47
N LEU A 7 14.25 -8.11 -58.43
CA LEU A 7 14.76 -7.61 -57.15
C LEU A 7 13.70 -6.80 -56.40
N THR A 8 12.87 -6.03 -57.11
CA THR A 8 11.77 -5.27 -56.50
C THR A 8 10.72 -6.20 -55.91
N GLU A 9 10.29 -7.22 -56.64
CA GLU A 9 9.32 -8.21 -56.14
C GLU A 9 9.83 -8.96 -54.89
N GLU A 10 11.12 -9.30 -54.85
CA GLU A 10 11.70 -10.01 -53.71
C GLU A 10 11.81 -9.11 -52.47
N VAL A 11 12.17 -7.83 -52.65
CA VAL A 11 12.16 -6.84 -51.57
C VAL A 11 10.74 -6.60 -51.06
N GLU A 12 9.75 -6.48 -51.94
CA GLU A 12 8.34 -6.29 -51.56
C GLU A 12 7.80 -7.48 -50.76
N LYS A 13 8.10 -8.72 -51.19
CA LYS A 13 7.72 -9.93 -50.43
C LYS A 13 8.34 -9.96 -49.03
N ARG A 14 9.63 -9.60 -48.92
CA ARG A 14 10.33 -9.53 -47.63
C ARG A 14 9.76 -8.43 -46.74
N LEU A 15 9.47 -7.25 -47.31
CA LEU A 15 8.87 -6.14 -46.59
C LEU A 15 7.49 -6.52 -46.06
N HIS A 16 6.64 -7.10 -46.90
CA HIS A 16 5.30 -7.54 -46.51
C HIS A 16 5.36 -8.59 -45.38
N SER A 17 6.27 -9.57 -45.49
CA SER A 17 6.48 -10.56 -44.42
C SER A 17 6.94 -9.89 -43.12
N GLN A 18 7.83 -8.89 -43.20
CA GLN A 18 8.31 -8.18 -42.03
C GLN A 18 7.23 -7.29 -41.39
N GLU A 19 6.40 -6.64 -42.20
CA GLU A 19 5.24 -5.87 -41.73
C GLU A 19 4.25 -6.76 -40.98
N GLN A 20 3.94 -7.93 -41.53
CA GLN A 20 3.07 -8.90 -40.89
C GLN A 20 3.63 -9.36 -39.54
N SER A 21 4.92 -9.73 -39.48
CA SER A 21 5.58 -10.09 -38.22
C SER A 21 5.61 -8.93 -37.22
N HIS A 22 5.79 -7.70 -37.70
CA HIS A 22 5.77 -6.51 -36.85
C HIS A 22 4.37 -6.28 -36.24
N LEU A 23 3.30 -6.43 -37.02
CA LEU A 23 1.93 -6.32 -36.52
C LEU A 23 1.62 -7.37 -35.46
N GLU A 24 2.00 -8.63 -35.69
CA GLU A 24 1.84 -9.72 -34.72
C GLU A 24 2.61 -9.45 -33.43
N LEU A 25 3.83 -8.92 -33.53
CA LEU A 25 4.62 -8.54 -32.37
C LEU A 25 3.96 -7.39 -31.59
N VAL A 26 3.47 -6.36 -32.28
CA VAL A 26 2.75 -5.23 -31.66
C VAL A 26 1.52 -5.72 -30.89
N ASP A 27 0.75 -6.64 -31.47
CA ASP A 27 -0.45 -7.18 -30.81
C ASP A 27 -0.09 -8.09 -29.63
N THR A 28 0.98 -8.88 -29.74
CA THR A 28 1.53 -9.66 -28.64
C THR A 28 1.97 -8.76 -27.49
N VAL A 29 2.69 -7.67 -27.78
CA VAL A 29 3.13 -6.69 -26.77
C VAL A 29 1.94 -6.03 -26.07
N LYS A 30 0.90 -5.62 -26.82
CA LYS A 30 -0.34 -5.08 -26.24
C LYS A 30 -1.03 -6.09 -25.33
N MET A 31 -1.11 -7.35 -25.75
CA MET A 31 -1.69 -8.43 -24.95
C MET A 31 -0.90 -8.64 -23.65
N LEU A 32 0.42 -8.74 -23.75
CA LEU A 32 1.30 -8.92 -22.58
C LEU A 32 1.19 -7.74 -21.62
N GLN A 33 1.15 -6.51 -22.12
CA GLN A 33 0.98 -5.32 -21.27
C GLN A 33 -0.33 -5.37 -20.49
N ARG A 34 -1.43 -5.81 -21.12
CA ARG A 34 -2.72 -6.01 -20.43
C ARG A 34 -2.62 -7.08 -19.37
N GLN A 35 -1.97 -8.20 -19.66
CA GLN A 35 -1.79 -9.29 -18.70
C GLN A 35 -0.94 -8.86 -17.50
N VAL A 36 0.17 -8.16 -17.72
CA VAL A 36 1.03 -7.62 -16.66
C VAL A 36 0.24 -6.66 -15.77
N ASN A 37 -0.55 -5.76 -16.35
CA ASN A 37 -1.38 -4.83 -15.58
C ASN A 37 -2.40 -5.59 -14.73
N GLN A 38 -3.12 -6.55 -15.33
CA GLN A 38 -4.12 -7.35 -14.62
C GLN A 38 -3.50 -8.18 -13.48
N GLN A 39 -2.32 -8.75 -13.70
CA GLN A 39 -1.58 -9.47 -12.66
C GLN A 39 -1.13 -8.53 -11.54
N GLY A 40 -0.65 -7.33 -11.89
CA GLY A 40 -0.29 -6.30 -10.92
C GLY A 40 -1.45 -5.91 -10.01
N GLU A 41 -2.65 -5.73 -10.57
CA GLU A 41 -3.87 -5.44 -9.79
C GLU A 41 -4.25 -6.60 -8.87
N LYS A 42 -4.21 -7.85 -9.36
CA LYS A 42 -4.51 -9.04 -8.56
C LYS A 42 -3.52 -9.22 -7.40
N LEU A 43 -2.23 -8.96 -7.64
CA LEU A 43 -1.20 -9.03 -6.61
C LEU A 43 -1.40 -7.96 -5.54
N ALA A 44 -1.69 -6.72 -5.94
CA ALA A 44 -1.98 -5.62 -5.02
C ALA A 44 -3.18 -5.96 -4.12
N ASP A 45 -4.27 -6.45 -4.72
CA ASP A 45 -5.49 -6.84 -4.01
C ASP A 45 -5.26 -8.01 -3.04
N ALA A 46 -4.50 -9.03 -3.44
CA ALA A 46 -4.11 -10.12 -2.55
C ALA A 46 -3.25 -9.63 -1.36
N GLU A 47 -2.29 -8.75 -1.62
CA GLU A 47 -1.44 -8.14 -0.62
C GLU A 47 -2.26 -7.30 0.38
N ASP A 48 -3.17 -6.45 -0.11
CA ASP A 48 -4.02 -5.63 0.74
C ASP A 48 -4.98 -6.47 1.58
N ARG A 49 -5.55 -7.56 1.04
CA ARG A 49 -6.35 -8.49 1.85
C ARG A 49 -5.52 -9.15 2.94
N SER A 50 -4.28 -9.54 2.66
CA SER A 50 -3.38 -10.09 3.67
C SER A 50 -2.98 -9.05 4.73
N ARG A 51 -2.95 -7.76 4.39
CA ARG A 51 -2.57 -6.66 5.29
C ARG A 51 -3.77 -6.00 5.99
N ARG A 52 -4.99 -6.41 5.66
CA ARG A 52 -6.24 -5.79 6.14
C ARG A 52 -6.38 -5.71 7.67
N ASN A 53 -5.78 -6.65 8.40
CA ASN A 53 -5.76 -6.66 9.87
C ASN A 53 -4.57 -5.90 10.49
N ASN A 54 -3.70 -5.32 9.67
CA ASN A 54 -2.53 -4.61 10.13
C ASN A 54 -2.80 -3.11 10.23
N LEU A 55 -2.19 -2.47 11.22
CA LEU A 55 -2.03 -1.02 11.31
C LEU A 55 -0.55 -0.66 11.43
N ARG A 56 -0.22 0.54 10.97
CA ARG A 56 1.09 1.16 11.12
C ARG A 56 0.97 2.32 12.10
N ILE A 57 1.74 2.29 13.17
CA ILE A 57 1.76 3.29 14.23
C ILE A 57 3.08 4.07 14.13
N ARG A 58 2.99 5.40 14.16
CA ARG A 58 4.13 6.32 14.09
C ARG A 58 4.22 7.13 15.37
N GLY A 59 5.45 7.41 15.82
CA GLY A 59 5.71 8.27 16.97
C GLY A 59 5.86 7.52 18.29
N ILE A 60 5.91 6.18 18.29
CA ILE A 60 6.25 5.41 19.48
C ILE A 60 7.75 5.60 19.78
N PRO A 61 8.13 6.16 20.94
CA PRO A 61 9.52 6.38 21.32
C PRO A 61 10.39 5.12 21.16
N ASP A 62 11.61 5.28 20.65
CA ASP A 62 12.53 4.16 20.39
C ASP A 62 13.11 3.54 21.68
N ASN A 63 13.00 4.21 22.83
CA ASN A 63 13.39 3.68 24.13
C ASN A 63 12.47 2.57 24.66
N ILE A 64 11.27 2.40 24.07
CA ILE A 64 10.38 1.29 24.39
C ILE A 64 10.91 0.03 23.71
N ASP A 65 11.34 -0.93 24.53
CA ASP A 65 11.92 -2.17 24.05
C ASP A 65 10.87 -3.05 23.35
N VAL A 66 11.33 -3.96 22.50
CA VAL A 66 10.50 -4.88 21.71
C VAL A 66 9.62 -5.74 22.62
N VAL A 67 10.13 -6.12 23.80
CA VAL A 67 9.40 -6.92 24.79
C VAL A 67 8.24 -6.14 25.40
N GLU A 68 8.42 -4.83 25.61
CA GLU A 68 7.41 -3.96 26.23
C GLU A 68 6.42 -3.38 25.21
N LEU A 69 6.78 -3.41 23.93
CA LEU A 69 6.03 -2.79 22.85
C LEU A 69 4.58 -3.29 22.76
N ALA A 70 4.35 -4.59 23.00
CA ALA A 70 3.00 -5.17 23.03
C ALA A 70 2.15 -4.56 24.16
N ASN A 71 2.73 -4.46 25.37
CA ASN A 71 2.06 -3.89 26.53
C ASN A 71 1.78 -2.40 26.33
N TYR A 72 2.75 -1.67 25.75
CA TYR A 72 2.58 -0.26 25.40
C TYR A 72 1.44 -0.05 24.41
N ALA A 73 1.41 -0.84 23.33
CA ALA A 73 0.34 -0.78 22.35
C ALA A 73 -1.02 -1.09 22.99
N GLN A 74 -1.14 -2.13 23.82
CA GLN A 74 -2.38 -2.46 24.52
C GLN A 74 -2.88 -1.32 25.43
N LYS A 75 -1.98 -0.66 26.17
CA LYS A 75 -2.31 0.51 26.99
C LYS A 75 -2.83 1.67 26.13
N MET A 76 -2.15 1.95 25.01
CA MET A 76 -2.58 2.98 24.05
C MET A 76 -3.95 2.65 23.44
N LEU A 77 -4.18 1.40 23.01
CA LEU A 77 -5.46 0.95 22.46
C LEU A 77 -6.59 1.14 23.48
N LYS A 78 -6.33 0.80 24.75
CA LYS A 78 -7.28 1.01 25.85
C LYS A 78 -7.55 2.48 26.15
N ALA A 79 -6.53 3.34 26.06
CA ALA A 79 -6.72 4.77 26.25
C ALA A 79 -7.66 5.36 25.18
N VAL A 80 -7.58 4.87 23.94
CA VAL A 80 -8.49 5.28 22.86
C VAL A 80 -9.88 4.67 23.02
N LYS A 81 -9.97 3.39 23.42
CA LYS A 81 -11.25 2.71 23.58
C LYS A 81 -11.33 1.91 24.89
N PRO A 82 -11.69 2.57 26.02
CA PRO A 82 -11.69 1.95 27.35
C PRO A 82 -12.71 0.83 27.52
N VAL A 83 -13.77 0.84 26.70
CA VAL A 83 -14.88 -0.13 26.77
C VAL A 83 -14.49 -1.50 26.23
N VAL A 84 -13.44 -1.61 25.42
CA VAL A 84 -13.02 -2.92 24.87
C VAL A 84 -12.29 -3.73 25.94
N SER A 85 -12.72 -4.98 26.11
CA SER A 85 -12.12 -5.89 27.09
C SER A 85 -10.69 -6.29 26.68
N ASN A 86 -9.86 -6.65 27.67
CA ASN A 86 -8.51 -7.18 27.40
C ASN A 86 -8.55 -8.46 26.56
N SER A 87 -9.56 -9.31 26.77
CA SER A 87 -9.73 -10.56 26.03
C SER A 87 -10.04 -10.36 24.55
N ASP A 88 -10.58 -9.20 24.19
CA ASP A 88 -10.88 -8.86 22.78
C ASP A 88 -9.71 -8.10 22.11
N LEU A 89 -8.84 -7.45 22.91
CA LEU A 89 -7.66 -6.72 22.45
C LEU A 89 -6.44 -7.62 22.24
N LEU A 90 -6.59 -8.64 21.40
CA LEU A 90 -5.54 -9.57 21.06
C LEU A 90 -4.76 -9.13 19.82
N LEU A 91 -3.44 -9.07 19.97
CA LEU A 91 -2.49 -8.71 18.92
C LEU A 91 -1.70 -9.96 18.52
N ASP A 92 -1.81 -10.37 17.26
CA ASP A 92 -1.07 -11.54 16.74
C ASP A 92 0.43 -11.26 16.69
N ARG A 93 0.80 -10.04 16.24
CA ARG A 93 2.19 -9.63 16.03
C ARG A 93 2.34 -8.14 16.21
N ILE A 94 3.46 -7.74 16.81
CA ILE A 94 3.90 -6.36 16.89
C ILE A 94 5.41 -6.29 16.73
N HIS A 95 5.89 -5.39 15.89
CA HIS A 95 7.33 -5.20 15.68
C HIS A 95 7.62 -3.82 15.08
N ARG A 96 8.84 -3.33 15.31
CA ARG A 96 9.35 -2.12 14.64
C ARG A 96 9.70 -2.43 13.19
N LEU A 97 9.36 -1.51 12.31
CA LEU A 97 9.73 -1.55 10.90
C LEU A 97 11.12 -0.95 10.70
N PRO A 98 11.88 -1.43 9.70
CA PRO A 98 13.10 -0.77 9.29
C PRO A 98 12.78 0.64 8.81
N LYS A 99 13.65 1.57 9.15
CA LYS A 99 13.55 2.96 8.73
C LYS A 99 14.07 3.07 7.29
N PRO A 100 13.34 3.74 6.39
CA PRO A 100 13.84 3.97 5.05
C PRO A 100 15.03 4.93 5.11
N SER A 101 16.00 4.77 4.21
CA SER A 101 17.28 5.51 4.26
C SER A 101 17.14 7.03 4.20
N ASN A 102 16.01 7.53 3.70
CA ASN A 102 15.70 8.96 3.57
C ASN A 102 14.94 9.56 4.77
N ALA A 103 14.58 8.77 5.79
CA ALA A 103 13.85 9.30 6.94
C ALA A 103 14.80 10.01 7.93
N PRO A 104 14.38 11.14 8.54
CA PRO A 104 15.24 11.94 9.43
C PRO A 104 15.69 11.12 10.63
N ALA A 105 16.98 11.10 10.99
CA ALA A 105 17.52 10.24 12.06
C ALA A 105 16.76 10.33 13.39
N ALA A 106 16.25 11.51 13.74
CA ALA A 106 15.48 11.77 14.95
C ALA A 106 14.07 11.17 14.98
N GLU A 107 13.47 10.82 13.83
CA GLU A 107 12.11 10.25 13.80
C GLU A 107 12.11 8.80 14.34
N PRO A 108 11.26 8.44 15.32
CA PRO A 108 11.20 7.07 15.83
C PRO A 108 10.82 6.05 14.73
N LYS A 109 11.21 4.79 14.90
CA LYS A 109 10.82 3.74 13.95
C LYS A 109 9.32 3.49 14.02
N ASP A 110 8.69 3.42 12.86
CA ASP A 110 7.27 3.04 12.76
C ASP A 110 7.08 1.60 13.27
N VAL A 111 5.94 1.34 13.91
CA VAL A 111 5.58 0.04 14.46
C VAL A 111 4.46 -0.55 13.63
N LYS A 112 4.62 -1.81 13.25
CA LYS A 112 3.57 -2.59 12.59
C LYS A 112 2.90 -3.49 13.61
N VAL A 113 1.57 -3.37 13.72
CA VAL A 113 0.75 -4.20 14.59
C VAL A 113 -0.26 -4.98 13.74
N ARG A 114 -0.47 -6.25 14.06
CA ARG A 114 -1.53 -7.08 13.48
C ARG A 114 -2.51 -7.45 14.58
N PHE A 115 -3.78 -7.12 14.34
CA PHE A 115 -4.88 -7.52 15.22
C PHE A 115 -5.35 -8.91 14.87
N GLN A 116 -5.73 -9.68 15.88
CA GLN A 116 -6.34 -10.98 15.67
C GLN A 116 -7.72 -10.84 15.00
N TYR A 117 -8.50 -9.85 15.45
CA TYR A 117 -9.86 -9.61 14.98
C TYR A 117 -9.98 -8.34 14.14
N TYR A 118 -10.51 -8.48 12.93
CA TYR A 118 -10.69 -7.37 11.99
C TYR A 118 -11.61 -6.26 12.54
N HIS A 119 -12.72 -6.64 13.18
CA HIS A 119 -13.72 -5.70 13.67
C HIS A 119 -13.15 -4.80 14.79
N ILE A 120 -12.41 -5.38 15.73
CA ILE A 120 -11.70 -4.62 16.79
C ILE A 120 -10.75 -3.58 16.19
N LYS A 121 -9.99 -3.98 15.16
CA LYS A 121 -9.07 -3.09 14.45
C LYS A 121 -9.79 -1.93 13.76
N GLU A 122 -10.92 -2.19 13.10
CA GLU A 122 -11.72 -1.13 12.46
C GLU A 122 -12.36 -0.19 13.47
N GLU A 123 -12.89 -0.74 14.57
CA GLU A 123 -13.45 0.06 15.65
C GLU A 123 -12.41 0.97 16.29
N PHE A 124 -11.21 0.45 16.56
CA PHE A 124 -10.09 1.24 17.06
C PHE A 124 -9.71 2.33 16.05
N LEU A 125 -9.53 1.98 14.77
CA LEU A 125 -9.15 2.94 13.76
C LEU A 125 -10.22 4.04 13.58
N SER A 126 -11.50 3.68 13.62
CA SER A 126 -12.61 4.64 13.59
C SER A 126 -12.54 5.59 14.78
N ALA A 127 -12.29 5.09 15.99
CA ALA A 127 -12.14 5.92 17.18
C ALA A 127 -10.97 6.90 17.01
N VAL A 128 -9.79 6.42 16.57
CA VAL A 128 -8.63 7.30 16.30
C VAL A 128 -8.95 8.36 15.25
N CYS A 129 -9.69 8.03 14.19
CA CYS A 129 -10.06 9.02 13.17
C CYS A 129 -11.04 10.08 13.69
N THR A 130 -11.88 9.75 14.67
CA THR A 130 -12.87 10.69 15.24
C THR A 130 -12.29 11.53 16.37
N THR A 131 -11.57 10.92 17.31
CA THR A 131 -11.11 11.58 18.54
C THR A 131 -9.61 11.84 18.57
N GLY A 132 -8.85 11.30 17.61
CA GLY A 132 -7.40 11.19 17.72
C GLY A 132 -7.00 10.10 18.72
N VAL A 133 -5.68 9.94 18.89
CA VAL A 133 -5.14 9.16 20.01
C VAL A 133 -5.08 10.12 21.21
N SER A 134 -5.73 9.80 22.33
CA SER A 134 -5.87 10.73 23.47
C SER A 134 -4.84 10.49 24.58
N GLY A 135 -4.62 11.51 25.43
CA GLY A 135 -3.82 11.45 26.65
C GLY A 135 -2.31 11.54 26.38
N ASP A 136 -1.53 10.70 27.06
CA ASP A 136 -0.06 10.60 26.91
C ASP A 136 0.38 10.17 25.49
N TYR A 137 -0.58 9.83 24.64
CA TYR A 137 -0.37 9.28 23.30
C TYR A 137 -0.76 10.26 22.18
N ASN A 138 -1.07 11.53 22.48
CA ASN A 138 -1.55 12.53 21.51
C ASN A 138 -0.65 12.73 20.28
N GLU A 139 0.66 12.52 20.41
CA GLU A 139 1.62 12.68 19.30
C GLU A 139 1.66 11.46 18.36
N ILE A 140 1.05 10.34 18.77
CA ILE A 140 1.05 9.10 18.01
C ILE A 140 0.06 9.19 16.85
N LYS A 141 0.52 8.77 15.67
CA LYS A 141 -0.31 8.71 14.46
C LYS A 141 -0.53 7.26 14.05
N VAL A 142 -1.76 6.92 13.69
CA VAL A 142 -2.14 5.57 13.27
C VAL A 142 -2.58 5.60 11.81
N PHE A 143 -2.07 4.66 11.03
CA PHE A 143 -2.34 4.52 9.60
C PHE A 143 -2.71 3.09 9.24
N LYS A 144 -3.49 2.93 8.16
CA LYS A 144 -3.72 1.63 7.53
C LYS A 144 -2.43 1.15 6.85
N ASP A 145 -2.17 -0.15 6.91
CA ASP A 145 -1.05 -0.80 6.21
C ASP A 145 -1.47 -1.24 4.80
N PHE A 146 -1.21 -0.39 3.81
CA PHE A 146 -1.53 -0.67 2.41
C PHE A 146 -0.35 -1.23 1.63
N SER A 147 -0.63 -1.92 0.53
CA SER A 147 0.32 -2.27 -0.52
C SER A 147 0.97 -1.01 -1.12
N ALA A 148 2.15 -1.18 -1.72
CA ALA A 148 2.82 -0.06 -2.39
C ALA A 148 1.97 0.51 -3.55
N HIS A 149 1.27 -0.38 -4.26
CA HIS A 149 0.36 -0.02 -5.35
C HIS A 149 -0.79 0.86 -4.84
N THR A 150 -1.47 0.44 -3.78
CA THR A 150 -2.59 1.19 -3.19
C THR A 150 -2.12 2.51 -2.57
N MET A 151 -0.98 2.53 -1.88
CA MET A 151 -0.38 3.77 -1.38
C MET A 151 -0.07 4.77 -2.50
N ARG A 152 0.44 4.30 -3.65
CA ARG A 152 0.69 5.16 -4.81
C ARG A 152 -0.59 5.79 -5.31
N ARG A 153 -1.65 5.00 -5.51
CA ARG A 153 -2.95 5.53 -5.94
C ARG A 153 -3.52 6.54 -4.94
N HIS A 154 -3.43 6.27 -3.64
CA HIS A 154 -3.85 7.23 -2.61
C HIS A 154 -3.13 8.58 -2.71
N ARG A 155 -1.82 8.58 -3.05
CA ARG A 155 -1.07 9.83 -3.27
C ARG A 155 -1.54 10.55 -4.52
N GLU A 156 -1.80 9.82 -5.61
CA GLU A 156 -2.33 10.39 -6.86
C GLU A 156 -3.72 11.05 -6.64
N PHE A 157 -4.54 10.51 -5.74
CA PHE A 157 -5.84 11.09 -5.38
C PHE A 157 -5.78 12.19 -4.31
N GLN A 158 -4.62 12.41 -3.69
CA GLN A 158 -4.52 13.30 -2.51
C GLN A 158 -4.89 14.74 -2.84
N SER A 159 -4.46 15.27 -4.00
CA SER A 159 -4.79 16.62 -4.46
C SER A 159 -6.30 16.83 -4.59
N PHE A 160 -6.98 15.91 -5.27
CA PHE A 160 -8.44 15.96 -5.45
C PHE A 160 -9.19 15.91 -4.11
N THR A 161 -8.76 15.02 -3.19
CA THR A 161 -9.40 14.94 -1.87
C THR A 161 -9.15 16.17 -1.00
N ALA A 162 -8.03 16.88 -1.20
CA ALA A 162 -7.75 18.11 -0.48
C ALA A 162 -8.69 19.24 -0.93
N GLU A 163 -8.92 19.36 -2.24
CA GLU A 163 -9.89 20.32 -2.79
C GLU A 163 -11.30 20.05 -2.27
N LEU A 164 -11.76 18.80 -2.33
CA LEU A 164 -13.09 18.42 -1.84
C LEU A 164 -13.31 18.72 -0.34
N ARG A 165 -12.26 18.63 0.48
CA ARG A 165 -12.34 19.01 1.91
C ARG A 165 -12.32 20.51 2.15
N ALA A 166 -11.76 21.28 1.21
CA ALA A 166 -11.71 22.74 1.30
C ALA A 166 -13.04 23.39 0.92
N PHE A 167 -13.95 22.66 0.25
CA PHE A 167 -15.30 23.12 0.01
C PHE A 167 -16.08 23.18 1.34
N PRO A 168 -16.59 24.35 1.73
CA PRO A 168 -17.45 24.46 2.91
C PRO A 168 -18.76 23.70 2.65
N HIS A 169 -19.17 22.91 3.65
CA HIS A 169 -20.47 22.21 3.68
C HIS A 169 -21.63 23.17 3.94
#